data_AF-G2XYB4-F1
#
_entry.id   AF-G2XYB4-F1
#
_cell.length_a   1.000
_cell.length_b   1.000
_cell.length_c   1.000
_cell.angle_alpha   90.00
_cell.angle_beta   90.00
_cell.angle_gamma   90.00
#
_symmetry.space_group_name_H-M   'P 1'
#
loop_
_entity.id
_entity.type
_entity.pdbx_description
1 polymer ?
#
loop_
_entity_poly.entity_id
_entity_poly.type
_entity_poly.pdbx_seq_one_letter_code
_entity_poly.pdbx_strand_id
1 'polypeptide(L)'
;MERDMVFVPKTRQDYATRVGKFVHELHELTEETPIATLIHSIGQQLAGWPLYLFMNVTGHNNHERQHEGRGKGKVNSFWTVSHFNPASPLYEAKDAKLILLSDLGIAITAAVLIMLSKTYGFYNMAIWYFIPYLWVNHWLVAITFLQHTDPTLPHYSGESWNYVRGAAATIDREFGFIGRTLLHGIIETHVLHHYVSTIPFYHADEATEAIKPIMGRHYRADVRGGSLGFLKSLWSSARWCQWVEPSEGAEGEGKKVFFFRNRNGLGTPPMKLKA
;
A
#
# COMPACT_ATOMS: atom_id res chain seq x y z
N MET A 1 -9.12 -2.36 10.00
CA MET A 1 -7.78 -2.01 9.51
C MET A 1 -6.75 -2.86 10.23
N GLU A 2 -7.13 -3.55 11.31
CA GLU A 2 -6.24 -4.36 12.13
C GLU A 2 -5.80 -5.67 11.47
N ARG A 3 -6.39 -6.00 10.32
CA ARG A 3 -6.05 -7.14 9.45
C ARG A 3 -5.41 -6.69 8.13
N ASP A 4 -5.33 -5.39 7.87
CA ASP A 4 -4.73 -4.85 6.65
C ASP A 4 -3.21 -4.89 6.81
N MET A 5 -2.47 -5.40 5.82
CA MET A 5 -1.03 -5.67 5.98
C MET A 5 -0.13 -4.53 5.51
N VAL A 6 -0.51 -3.84 4.44
CA VAL A 6 0.28 -2.82 3.72
C VAL A 6 -0.64 -1.71 3.24
N PHE A 7 -0.13 -0.48 3.10
CA PHE A 7 -0.94 0.73 2.86
C PHE A 7 -2.09 0.90 3.84
N VAL A 8 -1.87 0.52 5.11
CA VAL A 8 -2.87 0.67 6.17
C VAL A 8 -3.19 2.15 6.34
N PRO A 9 -4.46 2.55 6.12
CA PRO A 9 -4.82 3.94 6.21
C PRO A 9 -4.77 4.43 7.67
N LYS A 10 -4.61 5.73 7.82
CA LYS A 10 -4.62 6.39 9.12
C LYS A 10 -6.05 6.76 9.48
N THR A 11 -6.45 6.59 10.74
CA THR A 11 -7.67 7.24 11.22
C THR A 11 -7.49 8.75 11.23
N ARG A 12 -8.60 9.51 11.30
CA ARG A 12 -8.53 10.98 11.46
C ARG A 12 -7.65 11.40 12.64
N GLN A 13 -7.73 10.67 13.75
CA GLN A 13 -6.93 10.91 14.96
C GLN A 13 -5.45 10.68 14.70
N ASP A 14 -5.08 9.54 14.11
CA ASP A 14 -3.69 9.22 13.79
C ASP A 14 -3.08 10.22 12.81
N TYR A 15 -3.88 10.65 11.83
CA TYR A 15 -3.48 11.68 10.88
C TYR A 15 -3.21 13.01 11.58
N ALA A 16 -4.15 13.47 12.43
CA ALA A 16 -4.03 14.71 13.20
C ALA A 16 -2.76 14.72 14.08
N THR A 17 -2.52 13.65 14.83
CA THR A 17 -1.34 13.53 15.68
C THR A 17 -0.05 13.60 14.88
N ARG A 18 0.03 12.97 13.70
CA ARG A 18 1.23 13.01 12.85
C ARG A 18 1.54 14.38 12.26
N VAL A 19 0.50 15.17 11.98
CA VAL A 19 0.69 16.56 11.51
C VAL A 19 0.80 17.55 12.67
N GLY A 20 0.82 17.07 13.92
CA GLY A 20 1.01 17.88 15.12
C GLY A 20 -0.19 18.76 15.46
N LYS A 21 -1.42 18.28 15.20
CA LYS A 21 -2.66 19.07 15.30
C LYS A 21 -3.76 18.35 16.04
N PHE A 22 -4.74 19.11 16.53
CA PHE A 22 -5.97 18.53 17.03
C PHE A 22 -6.90 18.14 15.88
N VAL A 23 -7.75 17.13 16.12
CA VAL A 23 -8.68 16.63 15.11
C VAL A 23 -9.66 17.68 14.61
N HIS A 24 -10.06 18.63 15.48
CA HIS A 24 -10.92 19.75 15.10
C HIS A 24 -10.18 20.76 14.21
N GLU A 25 -8.88 21.00 14.39
CA GLU A 25 -8.10 21.95 13.57
C GLU A 25 -7.81 21.47 12.14
N LEU A 26 -8.07 20.20 11.82
CA LEU A 26 -7.79 19.63 10.49
C LEU A 26 -8.51 20.37 9.35
N HIS A 27 -9.61 21.08 9.64
CA HIS A 27 -10.35 21.88 8.65
C HIS A 27 -9.71 23.24 8.35
N GLU A 28 -8.85 23.76 9.25
CA GLU A 28 -8.27 25.11 9.16
C GLU A 28 -6.95 25.13 8.37
N LEU A 29 -6.38 23.96 8.09
CA LEU A 29 -5.10 23.86 7.40
C LEU A 29 -5.24 23.95 5.88
N THR A 30 -4.83 25.11 5.38
CA THR A 30 -4.47 25.40 3.98
C THR A 30 -3.16 24.75 3.53
N GLU A 31 -2.45 24.03 4.40
CA GLU A 31 -1.05 23.61 4.18
C GLU A 31 -0.84 22.29 3.42
N GLU A 32 -1.88 21.57 3.00
CA GLU A 32 -1.70 20.52 1.97
C GLU A 32 -1.62 21.15 0.59
N THR A 33 -0.48 21.79 0.34
CA THR A 33 -0.14 22.33 -0.96
C THR A 33 0.13 21.19 -1.95
N PRO A 34 -0.15 21.36 -3.25
CA PRO A 34 0.29 20.43 -4.28
C PRO A 34 1.77 20.06 -4.17
N ILE A 35 2.61 20.98 -3.69
CA ILE A 35 4.05 20.75 -3.48
C ILE A 35 4.30 19.72 -2.38
N ALA A 36 3.61 19.81 -1.23
CA ALA A 36 3.74 18.83 -0.16
C ALA A 36 3.31 17.42 -0.65
N THR A 37 2.20 17.33 -1.38
CA THR A 37 1.76 16.07 -1.98
C THR A 37 2.78 15.53 -2.99
N LEU A 38 3.39 16.39 -3.81
CA LEU A 38 4.42 16.00 -4.76
C LEU A 38 5.68 15.46 -4.06
N ILE A 39 6.18 16.18 -3.05
CA ILE A 39 7.34 15.75 -2.25
C ILE A 39 7.07 14.40 -1.59
N HIS A 40 5.89 14.24 -0.98
CA HIS A 40 5.50 12.98 -0.36
C HIS A 40 5.42 11.84 -1.39
N SER A 41 4.83 12.10 -2.56
CA SER A 41 4.69 11.11 -3.63
C SER A 41 6.06 10.68 -4.15
N ILE A 42 6.97 11.61 -4.43
CA ILE A 42 8.34 11.31 -4.87
C ILE A 42 9.09 10.52 -3.79
N GLY A 43 9.00 10.95 -2.53
CA GLY A 43 9.59 10.24 -1.40
C GLY A 43 9.06 8.82 -1.26
N GLN A 44 7.75 8.62 -1.41
CA GLN A 44 7.13 7.30 -1.40
C GLN A 44 7.67 6.43 -2.53
N GLN A 45 7.73 6.94 -3.77
CA GLN A 45 8.18 6.16 -4.92
C GLN A 45 9.67 5.77 -4.84
N LEU A 46 10.52 6.62 -4.27
CA LEU A 46 11.97 6.37 -4.19
C LEU A 46 12.39 5.59 -2.94
N ALA A 47 11.79 5.88 -1.78
CA ALA A 47 12.21 5.35 -0.48
C ALA A 47 11.17 4.45 0.19
N GLY A 48 9.93 4.38 -0.32
CA GLY A 48 8.84 3.62 0.31
C GLY A 48 9.17 2.14 0.46
N TRP A 49 9.71 1.51 -0.58
CA TRP A 49 10.08 0.08 -0.53
C TRP A 49 11.21 -0.21 0.48
N PRO A 50 12.39 0.47 0.43
CA PRO A 50 13.40 0.29 1.46
C PRO A 50 12.87 0.54 2.87
N LEU A 51 12.11 1.62 3.10
CA LEU A 51 11.55 1.93 4.40
C LEU A 51 10.56 0.85 4.87
N TYR A 52 9.81 0.23 3.96
CA TYR A 52 8.93 -0.89 4.29
C TYR A 52 9.74 -2.11 4.74
N LEU A 53 10.81 -2.44 4.04
CA LEU A 53 11.68 -3.55 4.43
C LEU A 53 12.33 -3.34 5.80
N PHE A 54 12.89 -2.16 6.07
CA PHE A 54 13.63 -1.88 7.31
C PHE A 54 12.77 -1.54 8.52
N MET A 55 11.57 -0.98 8.30
CA MET A 55 10.76 -0.37 9.37
C MET A 55 9.27 -0.73 9.31
N ASN A 56 8.83 -1.50 8.30
CA ASN A 56 7.43 -1.82 8.06
C ASN A 56 6.54 -0.57 7.94
N VAL A 57 7.05 0.51 7.32
CA VAL A 57 6.26 1.74 7.09
C VAL A 57 5.02 1.42 6.26
N THR A 58 3.88 2.04 6.57
CA THR A 58 2.56 1.73 5.98
C THR A 58 1.94 0.38 6.37
N GLY A 59 2.66 -0.48 7.10
CA GLY A 59 2.08 -1.69 7.68
C GLY A 59 1.31 -1.44 8.99
N HIS A 60 0.57 -2.44 9.47
CA HIS A 60 -0.16 -2.34 10.73
C HIS A 60 0.77 -2.38 11.95
N ASN A 61 0.30 -1.86 13.09
CA ASN A 61 0.97 -1.96 14.40
C ASN A 61 0.35 -3.02 15.34
N ASN A 62 -0.57 -3.86 14.84
CA ASN A 62 -1.29 -4.85 15.65
C ASN A 62 -0.50 -6.15 15.88
N HIS A 63 0.77 -6.04 16.25
CA HIS A 63 1.71 -7.16 16.35
C HIS A 63 1.42 -8.12 17.52
N GLU A 64 0.75 -7.64 18.56
CA GLU A 64 0.32 -8.43 19.73
C GLU A 64 -0.49 -9.69 19.35
N ARG A 65 -1.12 -9.69 18.16
CA ARG A 65 -1.94 -10.80 17.65
C ARG A 65 -1.13 -11.96 17.06
N GLN A 66 0.18 -11.80 16.90
CA GLN A 66 1.04 -12.86 16.38
C GLN A 66 0.99 -14.06 17.34
N HIS A 67 0.68 -15.25 16.81
CA HIS A 67 0.27 -16.41 17.61
C HIS A 67 1.39 -17.03 18.45
N GLU A 68 2.66 -16.82 18.11
CA GLU A 68 3.83 -17.27 18.87
C GLU A 68 4.28 -16.23 19.92
N GLY A 69 3.57 -15.10 20.06
CA GLY A 69 3.89 -14.04 21.01
C GLY A 69 5.08 -13.17 20.63
N ARG A 70 5.63 -13.32 19.41
CA ARG A 70 6.82 -12.58 18.94
C ARG A 70 6.58 -11.09 18.71
N GLY A 71 5.32 -10.68 18.67
CA GLY A 71 4.90 -9.29 18.50
C GLY A 71 4.56 -8.55 19.78
N LYS A 72 4.66 -9.20 20.95
CA LYS A 72 4.40 -8.57 22.25
C LYS A 72 5.34 -7.37 22.48
N GLY A 73 4.76 -6.21 22.76
CA GLY A 73 5.46 -4.95 23.00
C GLY A 73 6.13 -4.35 21.75
N LYS A 74 5.92 -4.91 20.56
CA LYS A 74 6.56 -4.41 19.33
C LYS A 74 5.66 -3.43 18.58
N VAL A 75 6.30 -2.38 18.07
CA VAL A 75 5.72 -1.41 17.15
C VAL A 75 6.65 -1.22 15.95
N ASN A 76 6.09 -0.85 14.81
CA ASN A 76 6.82 -0.54 13.58
C ASN A 76 7.88 0.51 13.87
N SER A 77 9.13 0.09 13.76
CA SER A 77 10.31 0.92 13.96
C SER A 77 11.51 0.24 13.31
N PHE A 78 12.57 1.00 13.12
CA PHE A 78 13.80 0.55 12.49
C PHE A 78 14.35 -0.70 13.19
N TRP A 79 14.55 -1.77 12.43
CA TRP A 79 15.03 -3.10 12.86
C TRP A 79 14.12 -3.92 13.79
N THR A 80 13.23 -3.29 14.56
CA THR A 80 12.32 -4.01 15.49
C THR A 80 11.29 -4.85 14.74
N VAL A 81 10.58 -4.22 13.79
CA VAL A 81 9.65 -4.89 12.86
C VAL A 81 10.21 -4.67 11.47
N SER A 82 11.14 -5.55 11.11
CA SER A 82 11.92 -5.49 9.88
C SER A 82 11.84 -6.83 9.16
N HIS A 83 11.89 -6.79 7.83
CA HIS A 83 11.91 -7.97 6.99
C HIS A 83 13.25 -8.72 7.07
N PHE A 84 14.31 -8.04 7.53
CA PHE A 84 15.65 -8.58 7.75
C PHE A 84 15.88 -9.10 9.17
N ASN A 85 14.85 -9.13 10.02
CA ASN A 85 14.96 -9.61 11.39
C ASN A 85 14.31 -11.00 11.51
N PRO A 86 15.09 -12.08 11.70
CA PRO A 86 14.56 -13.44 11.85
C PRO A 86 13.66 -13.63 13.08
N ALA A 87 13.67 -12.69 14.03
CA ALA A 87 12.81 -12.62 15.21
C ALA A 87 11.64 -11.63 15.04
N SER A 88 11.45 -11.05 13.85
CA SER A 88 10.35 -10.13 13.53
C SER A 88 8.98 -10.79 13.74
N PRO A 89 7.95 -10.03 14.17
CA PRO A 89 6.59 -10.53 14.25
C PRO A 89 5.92 -10.72 12.88
N LEU A 90 6.59 -10.33 11.79
CA LEU A 90 6.11 -10.55 10.42
C LEU A 90 6.13 -12.03 10.01
N TYR A 91 6.93 -12.86 10.68
CA TYR A 91 7.17 -14.26 10.31
C TYR A 91 6.97 -15.20 11.49
N GLU A 92 6.80 -16.49 11.19
CA GLU A 92 6.79 -17.57 12.18
C GLU A 92 8.21 -18.02 12.52
N ALA A 93 8.39 -18.68 13.66
CA ALA A 93 9.70 -19.15 14.10
C ALA A 93 10.35 -20.15 13.12
N LYS A 94 9.52 -20.93 12.41
CA LYS A 94 9.99 -21.89 11.40
C LYS A 94 10.67 -21.21 10.21
N ASP A 95 10.31 -19.97 9.89
CA ASP A 95 10.80 -19.23 8.72
C ASP A 95 12.13 -18.53 8.99
N ALA A 96 12.57 -18.45 10.26
CA ALA A 96 13.75 -17.68 10.67
C ALA A 96 15.03 -18.06 9.90
N LYS A 97 15.22 -19.35 9.58
CA LYS A 97 16.35 -19.82 8.78
C LYS A 97 16.30 -19.32 7.34
N LEU A 98 15.10 -19.21 6.76
CA LEU A 98 14.90 -18.69 5.40
C LEU A 98 15.21 -17.19 5.34
N ILE A 99 14.85 -16.44 6.39
CA ILE A 99 15.19 -15.03 6.50
C ILE A 99 16.71 -14.85 6.56
N LEU A 100 17.42 -15.61 7.40
CA LEU A 100 18.89 -15.56 7.46
C LEU A 100 19.56 -15.89 6.12
N LEU A 101 19.06 -16.89 5.39
CA LEU A 101 19.58 -17.25 4.07
C LEU A 101 19.32 -16.15 3.04
N SER A 102 18.14 -15.52 3.08
CA SER A 102 17.80 -14.37 2.24
C SER A 102 18.73 -13.18 2.53
N ASP A 103 18.94 -12.85 3.80
CA ASP A 103 19.83 -11.76 4.23
C ASP A 103 21.27 -12.00 3.78
N LEU A 104 21.75 -13.25 3.88
CA LEU A 104 23.05 -13.65 3.34
C LEU A 104 23.13 -13.46 1.83
N GLY A 105 22.09 -13.83 1.08
CA GLY A 105 22.02 -13.61 -0.37
C GLY A 105 22.07 -12.12 -0.74
N ILE A 106 21.40 -11.27 0.03
CA ILE A 106 21.44 -9.81 -0.13
C ILE A 106 22.85 -9.27 0.16
N ALA A 107 23.50 -9.74 1.22
CA ALA A 107 24.87 -9.35 1.56
C ALA A 107 25.88 -9.75 0.48
N ILE A 108 25.76 -10.96 -0.07
CA ILE A 108 26.58 -11.43 -1.20
C ILE A 108 26.34 -10.54 -2.43
N THR A 109 25.09 -10.25 -2.76
CA THR A 109 24.74 -9.37 -3.89
C THR A 109 25.34 -7.98 -3.71
N ALA A 110 25.24 -7.41 -2.51
CA ALA A 110 25.85 -6.12 -2.19
C ALA A 110 27.38 -6.15 -2.35
N ALA A 111 28.06 -7.20 -1.90
CA ALA A 111 29.50 -7.36 -2.07
C ALA A 111 29.89 -7.44 -3.56
N VAL A 112 29.15 -8.20 -4.36
CA VAL A 112 29.35 -8.28 -5.82
C VAL A 112 29.16 -6.91 -6.48
N LEU A 113 28.10 -6.17 -6.13
CA LEU A 113 27.87 -4.84 -6.68
C LEU A 113 28.96 -3.84 -6.30
N ILE A 114 29.51 -3.92 -5.08
CA ILE A 114 30.66 -3.13 -4.65
C ILE A 114 31.90 -3.47 -5.49
N MET A 115 32.16 -4.76 -5.72
CA MET A 115 33.28 -5.19 -6.56
C MET A 115 33.12 -4.70 -8.00
N LEU A 116 31.94 -4.89 -8.61
CA LEU A 116 31.64 -4.41 -9.95
C LEU A 116 31.77 -2.88 -10.05
N SER A 117 31.34 -2.14 -9.03
CA SER A 117 31.49 -0.68 -8.99
C SER A 117 32.95 -0.24 -8.92
N LYS A 118 33.81 -1.00 -8.23
CA LYS A 118 35.26 -0.76 -8.20
C LYS A 118 35.93 -1.09 -9.54
N THR A 119 35.49 -2.17 -10.21
CA THR A 119 36.07 -2.64 -11.48
C THR A 119 35.64 -1.79 -12.68
N TYR A 120 34.34 -1.50 -12.78
CA TYR A 120 33.74 -0.83 -13.94
C TYR A 120 33.41 0.64 -13.69
N GLY A 121 33.58 1.13 -12.47
CA GLY A 121 33.26 2.50 -12.07
C GLY A 121 31.78 2.69 -11.72
N PHE A 122 31.53 3.58 -10.75
CA PHE A 122 30.18 3.84 -10.25
C PHE A 122 29.23 4.38 -11.33
N TYR A 123 29.72 5.21 -12.25
CA TYR A 123 28.89 5.77 -13.33
C TYR A 123 28.28 4.68 -14.22
N ASN A 124 29.09 3.69 -14.62
CA ASN A 124 28.60 2.55 -15.41
C ASN A 124 27.59 1.72 -14.61
N MET A 125 27.89 1.42 -13.34
CA MET A 125 26.96 0.69 -12.47
C MET A 125 25.67 1.44 -12.20
N ALA A 126 25.71 2.78 -12.14
CA ALA A 126 24.53 3.61 -12.00
C ALA A 126 23.57 3.41 -13.17
N ILE A 127 24.09 3.40 -14.40
CA ILE A 127 23.29 3.21 -15.61
C ILE A 127 22.84 1.75 -15.78
N TRP A 128 23.74 0.79 -15.57
CA TRP A 128 23.48 -0.62 -15.84
C TRP A 128 22.61 -1.29 -14.79
N TYR A 129 22.71 -0.87 -13.53
CA TYR A 129 22.07 -1.57 -12.41
C TYR A 129 21.25 -0.64 -11.52
N PHE A 130 21.82 0.42 -10.95
CA PHE A 130 21.14 1.16 -9.88
C PHE A 130 19.91 1.94 -10.38
N ILE A 131 19.98 2.61 -11.54
CA ILE A 131 18.83 3.30 -12.13
C ILE A 131 17.74 2.30 -12.54
N PRO A 132 18.02 1.21 -13.28
CA PRO A 132 17.04 0.16 -13.55
C PRO A 132 16.42 -0.45 -12.29
N TYR A 133 17.22 -0.67 -11.25
CA TYR A 133 16.74 -1.17 -9.96
C TYR A 133 15.74 -0.19 -9.31
N LEU A 134 16.07 1.11 -9.27
CA LEU A 134 15.15 2.14 -8.77
C LEU A 134 13.88 2.24 -9.61
N TRP A 135 13.98 1.99 -10.92
CA TRP A 135 12.81 1.95 -11.80
C TRP A 135 11.86 0.79 -11.46
N VAL A 136 12.40 -0.41 -11.19
CA VAL A 136 11.60 -1.54 -10.69
C VAL A 136 10.96 -1.23 -9.34
N ASN A 137 11.71 -0.60 -8.43
CA ASN A 137 11.19 -0.17 -7.13
C ASN A 137 10.01 0.79 -7.28
N HIS A 138 10.13 1.77 -8.17
CA HIS A 138 9.02 2.68 -8.48
C HIS A 138 7.76 1.92 -8.89
N TRP A 139 7.86 0.95 -9.81
CA TRP A 139 6.69 0.16 -10.21
C TRP A 139 6.09 -0.62 -9.05
N LEU A 140 6.91 -1.31 -8.25
CA LEU A 140 6.43 -2.05 -7.08
C LEU A 140 5.63 -1.17 -6.12
N VAL A 141 6.12 0.04 -5.83
CA VAL A 141 5.43 0.99 -4.95
C VAL A 141 4.18 1.57 -5.63
N ALA A 142 4.27 1.97 -6.89
CA ALA A 142 3.16 2.59 -7.62
C ALA A 142 1.97 1.64 -7.79
N ILE A 143 2.22 0.39 -8.19
CA ILE A 143 1.14 -0.58 -8.45
C ILE A 143 0.41 -0.92 -7.15
N THR A 144 1.15 -1.26 -6.10
CA THR A 144 0.57 -1.67 -4.82
C THR A 144 -0.17 -0.51 -4.16
N PHE A 145 0.36 0.72 -4.28
CA PHE A 145 -0.35 1.91 -3.84
C PHE A 145 -1.68 2.08 -4.56
N LEU A 146 -1.70 2.02 -5.89
CA LEU A 146 -2.92 2.25 -6.69
C LEU A 146 -3.95 1.13 -6.62
N GLN A 147 -3.50 -0.08 -6.33
CA GLN A 147 -4.33 -1.26 -6.08
C GLN A 147 -5.07 -1.18 -4.73
N HIS A 148 -4.47 -0.53 -3.73
CA HIS A 148 -4.97 -0.52 -2.34
C HIS A 148 -5.39 0.86 -1.83
N THR A 149 -5.23 1.91 -2.62
CA THR A 149 -5.54 3.29 -2.23
C THR A 149 -6.51 3.91 -3.22
N ASP A 150 -7.76 4.05 -2.81
CA ASP A 150 -8.79 4.79 -3.55
C ASP A 150 -9.93 5.20 -2.59
N PRO A 151 -10.55 6.38 -2.76
CA PRO A 151 -11.68 6.83 -1.94
C PRO A 151 -12.90 5.91 -1.95
N THR A 152 -13.06 5.07 -2.97
CA THR A 152 -14.19 4.14 -3.08
C THR A 152 -13.96 2.82 -2.35
N LEU A 153 -12.74 2.56 -1.88
CA LEU A 153 -12.41 1.33 -1.16
C LEU A 153 -12.83 1.40 0.31
N PRO A 154 -13.54 0.38 0.81
CA PRO A 154 -13.86 0.27 2.23
C PRO A 154 -12.68 -0.30 3.01
N HIS A 155 -12.46 0.23 4.21
CA HIS A 155 -11.60 -0.37 5.22
C HIS A 155 -12.45 -0.81 6.40
N TYR A 156 -12.28 -2.04 6.88
CA TYR A 156 -13.17 -2.65 7.86
C TYR A 156 -12.49 -2.77 9.21
N SER A 157 -13.15 -2.41 10.32
CA SER A 157 -12.64 -2.77 11.66
C SER A 157 -12.43 -4.28 11.80
N GLY A 158 -11.66 -4.71 12.80
CA GLY A 158 -11.38 -6.12 13.04
C GLY A 158 -12.63 -6.97 13.27
N GLU A 159 -13.71 -6.36 13.78
CA GLU A 159 -15.01 -7.01 14.00
C GLU A 159 -15.81 -7.20 12.71
N SER A 160 -15.77 -6.23 11.80
CA SER A 160 -16.51 -6.30 10.53
C SER A 160 -15.68 -6.92 9.40
N TRP A 161 -14.41 -7.21 9.64
CA TRP A 161 -13.51 -7.82 8.66
C TRP A 161 -13.76 -9.32 8.55
N ASN A 162 -13.83 -9.82 7.32
CA ASN A 162 -13.71 -11.23 6.99
C ASN A 162 -12.92 -11.36 5.68
N TYR A 163 -12.53 -12.57 5.31
CA TYR A 163 -11.70 -12.82 4.12
C TYR A 163 -12.31 -12.21 2.85
N VAL A 164 -13.62 -12.41 2.61
CA VAL A 164 -14.32 -11.90 1.42
C VAL A 164 -14.31 -10.37 1.38
N ARG A 165 -14.61 -9.71 2.49
CA ARG A 165 -14.58 -8.24 2.60
C ARG A 165 -13.17 -7.69 2.41
N GLY A 166 -12.17 -8.35 3.00
CA GLY A 166 -10.76 -7.99 2.87
C GLY A 166 -10.27 -8.13 1.44
N ALA A 167 -10.55 -9.26 0.78
CA ALA A 167 -10.17 -9.51 -0.61
C ALA A 167 -10.85 -8.53 -1.59
N ALA A 168 -12.07 -8.07 -1.28
CA ALA A 168 -12.76 -7.04 -2.06
C ALA A 168 -12.21 -5.61 -1.82
N ALA A 169 -11.35 -5.38 -0.83
CA ALA A 169 -10.82 -4.05 -0.50
C ALA A 169 -9.63 -3.67 -1.38
N THR A 170 -9.82 -3.81 -2.70
CA THR A 170 -8.82 -3.51 -3.72
C THR A 170 -9.50 -3.09 -5.03
N ILE A 171 -8.76 -2.45 -5.93
CA ILE A 171 -9.30 -1.86 -7.16
C ILE A 171 -8.42 -2.21 -8.37
N ASP A 172 -9.06 -2.57 -9.47
CA ASP A 172 -8.38 -2.75 -10.75
C ASP A 172 -8.15 -1.40 -11.43
N ARG A 173 -6.97 -1.22 -12.04
CA ARG A 173 -6.59 -0.01 -12.78
C ARG A 173 -6.11 -0.40 -14.17
N GLU A 174 -6.19 0.52 -15.12
CA GLU A 174 -5.68 0.32 -16.50
C GLU A 174 -4.36 1.05 -16.68
N PHE A 175 -3.29 0.31 -16.97
CA PHE A 175 -1.94 0.84 -17.22
C PHE A 175 -1.53 0.67 -18.69
N GLY A 176 -2.45 0.23 -19.56
CA GLY A 176 -2.22 0.04 -20.98
C GLY A 176 -1.11 -0.95 -21.26
N PHE A 177 -0.22 -0.56 -22.16
CA PHE A 177 0.93 -1.36 -22.54
C PHE A 177 1.78 -1.79 -21.33
N ILE A 178 1.97 -0.90 -20.35
CA ILE A 178 2.80 -1.18 -19.18
C ILE A 178 2.18 -2.29 -18.35
N GLY A 179 0.90 -2.16 -17.99
CA GLY A 179 0.19 -3.17 -17.21
C GLY A 179 0.10 -4.50 -17.94
N ARG A 180 -0.42 -4.47 -19.17
CA ARG A 180 -0.68 -5.68 -19.97
C ARG A 180 0.58 -6.43 -20.41
N THR A 181 1.63 -5.71 -20.81
CA THR A 181 2.81 -6.34 -21.43
C THR A 181 3.97 -6.51 -20.47
N LEU A 182 4.28 -5.47 -19.67
CA LEU A 182 5.45 -5.50 -18.79
C LEU A 182 5.12 -6.13 -17.44
N LEU A 183 3.89 -5.91 -16.95
CA LEU A 183 3.43 -6.34 -15.64
C LEU A 183 2.42 -7.49 -15.69
N HIS A 184 2.24 -8.09 -16.87
CA HIS A 184 1.41 -9.28 -17.08
C HIS A 184 -0.02 -9.16 -16.55
N GLY A 185 -0.63 -7.97 -16.66
CA GLY A 185 -2.03 -7.73 -16.31
C GLY A 185 -2.34 -7.71 -14.80
N ILE A 186 -1.33 -7.80 -13.92
CA ILE A 186 -1.55 -7.89 -12.47
C ILE A 186 -2.30 -6.70 -11.87
N ILE A 187 -2.28 -5.54 -12.54
CA ILE A 187 -2.98 -4.34 -12.10
C ILE A 187 -4.43 -4.32 -12.60
N GLU A 188 -4.65 -4.87 -13.78
CA GLU A 188 -5.95 -4.96 -14.43
C GLU A 188 -6.83 -6.09 -13.89
N THR A 189 -6.23 -7.10 -13.25
CA THR A 189 -6.92 -8.27 -12.69
C THR A 189 -6.61 -8.48 -11.19
N HIS A 190 -6.30 -7.41 -10.48
CA HIS A 190 -5.85 -7.48 -9.09
C HIS A 190 -6.94 -7.87 -8.11
N VAL A 191 -8.18 -7.44 -8.33
CA VAL A 191 -9.34 -7.87 -7.54
C VAL A 191 -9.46 -9.39 -7.58
N LEU A 192 -9.32 -9.99 -8.76
CA LEU A 192 -9.27 -11.46 -8.89
C LEU A 192 -8.08 -12.04 -8.12
N HIS A 193 -6.89 -11.45 -8.27
CA HIS A 193 -5.68 -11.92 -7.59
C HIS A 193 -5.86 -12.02 -6.06
N HIS A 194 -6.61 -11.10 -5.44
CA HIS A 194 -6.91 -11.15 -4.01
C HIS A 194 -7.82 -12.31 -3.60
N TYR A 195 -8.72 -12.73 -4.48
CA TYR A 195 -9.59 -13.88 -4.23
C TYR A 195 -8.94 -15.22 -4.59
N VAL A 196 -8.21 -15.26 -5.70
CA VAL A 196 -7.62 -16.50 -6.23
C VAL A 196 -6.23 -16.20 -6.82
N SER A 197 -5.25 -15.99 -5.94
CA SER A 197 -3.88 -15.63 -6.31
C SER A 197 -3.10 -16.74 -7.03
N THR A 198 -3.64 -17.95 -7.06
CA THR A 198 -3.05 -19.13 -7.73
C THR A 198 -3.38 -19.22 -9.21
N ILE A 199 -4.36 -18.44 -9.71
CA ILE A 199 -4.68 -18.41 -11.14
C ILE A 199 -3.50 -17.75 -11.88
N PRO A 200 -2.94 -18.42 -12.91
CA PRO A 200 -1.86 -17.83 -13.69
C PRO A 200 -2.37 -16.65 -14.52
N PHE A 201 -1.50 -15.67 -14.77
CA PHE A 201 -1.89 -14.41 -15.42
C PHE A 201 -2.56 -14.60 -16.79
N TYR A 202 -2.22 -15.64 -17.54
CA TYR A 202 -2.81 -15.93 -18.86
C TYR A 202 -4.26 -16.44 -18.81
N HIS A 203 -4.78 -16.78 -17.62
CA HIS A 203 -6.21 -17.03 -17.38
C HIS A 203 -6.86 -15.96 -16.50
N ALA A 204 -6.10 -14.94 -16.06
CA ALA A 204 -6.60 -13.96 -15.12
C ALA A 204 -7.71 -13.08 -15.71
N ASP A 205 -7.66 -12.74 -17.00
CA ASP A 205 -8.72 -11.98 -17.66
C ASP A 205 -10.03 -12.76 -17.70
N GLU A 206 -10.00 -14.03 -18.11
CA GLU A 206 -11.17 -14.91 -18.16
C GLU A 206 -11.82 -15.05 -16.78
N ALA A 207 -11.00 -15.32 -15.76
CA ALA A 207 -11.48 -15.45 -14.40
C ALA A 207 -11.97 -14.10 -13.81
N THR A 208 -11.39 -12.97 -14.22
CA THR A 208 -11.84 -11.63 -13.81
C THR A 208 -13.24 -11.35 -14.34
N GLU A 209 -13.49 -11.66 -15.61
CA GLU A 209 -14.83 -11.54 -16.20
C GLU A 209 -15.84 -12.46 -15.51
N ALA A 210 -15.42 -13.64 -15.05
CA ALA A 210 -16.29 -14.57 -14.33
C ALA A 210 -16.69 -14.06 -12.92
N ILE A 211 -15.80 -13.38 -12.20
CA ILE A 211 -16.10 -12.89 -10.84
C ILE A 211 -16.87 -11.56 -10.81
N LYS A 212 -16.74 -10.72 -11.84
CA LYS A 212 -17.44 -9.43 -11.96
C LYS A 212 -18.95 -9.52 -11.70
N PRO A 213 -19.74 -10.39 -12.36
CA PRO A 213 -21.17 -10.48 -12.12
C PRO A 213 -21.52 -10.99 -10.71
N ILE A 214 -20.66 -11.82 -10.11
CA ILE A 214 -20.85 -12.35 -8.75
C ILE A 214 -20.65 -11.24 -7.71
N MET A 215 -19.59 -10.44 -7.89
CA MET A 215 -19.29 -9.31 -7.00
C MET A 215 -20.25 -8.13 -7.20
N GLY A 216 -20.77 -7.95 -8.43
CA GLY A 216 -21.67 -6.87 -8.79
C GLY A 216 -21.13 -5.50 -8.37
N ARG A 217 -21.91 -4.75 -7.60
CA ARG A 217 -21.53 -3.41 -7.09
C ARG A 217 -20.27 -3.37 -6.20
N HIS A 218 -19.81 -4.52 -5.72
CA HIS A 218 -18.64 -4.63 -4.86
C HIS A 218 -17.34 -4.79 -5.65
N TYR A 219 -17.40 -5.13 -6.94
CA TYR A 219 -16.23 -5.09 -7.81
C TYR A 219 -15.83 -3.64 -8.07
N ARG A 220 -14.54 -3.35 -7.95
CA ARG A 220 -14.00 -1.99 -8.10
C ARG A 220 -12.98 -1.95 -9.21
N ALA A 221 -13.20 -1.05 -10.15
CA ALA A 221 -12.23 -0.71 -11.17
C ALA A 221 -12.28 0.80 -11.46
N ASP A 222 -11.12 1.39 -11.73
CA ASP A 222 -11.02 2.73 -12.30
C ASP A 222 -10.10 2.70 -13.52
N VAL A 223 -10.75 2.58 -14.68
CA VAL A 223 -10.11 2.52 -16.00
C VAL A 223 -10.28 3.84 -16.77
N ARG A 224 -10.72 4.91 -16.10
CA ARG A 224 -10.96 6.20 -16.73
C ARG A 224 -9.64 6.82 -17.18
N GLY A 225 -9.63 7.37 -18.38
CA GLY A 225 -8.41 7.95 -18.98
C GLY A 225 -7.51 6.92 -19.69
N GLY A 226 -7.94 5.66 -19.78
CA GLY A 226 -7.23 4.61 -20.54
C GLY A 226 -5.81 4.39 -20.03
N SER A 227 -4.87 4.13 -20.94
CA SER A 227 -3.48 3.75 -20.63
C SER A 227 -2.68 4.78 -19.83
N LEU A 228 -3.12 6.04 -19.78
CA LEU A 228 -2.48 7.11 -19.00
C LEU A 228 -3.31 7.51 -17.77
N GLY A 229 -4.46 6.87 -17.55
CA GLY A 229 -5.35 7.13 -16.42
C GLY A 229 -4.65 6.96 -15.08
N PHE A 230 -3.75 5.98 -14.98
CA PHE A 230 -3.01 5.71 -13.75
C PHE A 230 -2.13 6.88 -13.27
N LEU A 231 -1.62 7.73 -14.17
CA LEU A 231 -0.86 8.93 -13.78
C LEU A 231 -1.75 9.92 -13.03
N LYS A 232 -3.00 10.08 -13.51
CA LYS A 232 -4.01 10.86 -12.81
C LYS A 232 -4.38 10.18 -11.49
N SER A 233 -4.52 8.85 -11.47
CA SER A 233 -4.82 8.09 -10.26
C SER A 233 -3.72 8.21 -9.20
N LEU A 234 -2.44 8.24 -9.57
CA LEU A 234 -1.33 8.46 -8.64
C LEU A 234 -1.49 9.80 -7.91
N TRP A 235 -1.74 10.85 -8.68
CA TRP A 235 -1.97 12.18 -8.14
C TRP A 235 -3.25 12.28 -7.31
N SER A 236 -4.38 11.79 -7.84
CA SER A 236 -5.66 11.90 -7.16
C SER A 236 -5.69 11.07 -5.89
N SER A 237 -5.15 9.85 -5.89
CA SER A 237 -5.13 9.00 -4.69
C SER A 237 -4.30 9.65 -3.58
N ALA A 238 -3.12 10.20 -3.91
CA ALA A 238 -2.29 10.94 -2.93
C ALA A 238 -3.01 12.16 -2.35
N ARG A 239 -3.87 12.83 -3.13
CA ARG A 239 -4.66 14.00 -2.69
C ARG A 239 -5.95 13.64 -1.96
N TRP A 240 -6.61 12.55 -2.34
CA TRP A 240 -7.94 12.17 -1.84
C TRP A 240 -7.87 11.29 -0.60
N CYS A 241 -6.79 10.52 -0.46
CA CYS A 241 -6.65 9.47 0.55
C CYS A 241 -5.74 9.90 1.71
N GLN A 242 -6.19 10.87 2.52
CA GLN A 242 -5.39 11.41 3.62
C GLN A 242 -5.61 10.68 4.94
N TRP A 243 -6.88 10.48 5.31
CA TRP A 243 -7.29 9.67 6.47
C TRP A 243 -8.57 8.92 6.15
N VAL A 244 -8.93 7.96 7.00
CA VAL A 244 -10.21 7.26 6.91
C VAL A 244 -11.06 7.50 8.15
N GLU A 245 -12.37 7.50 7.94
CA GLU A 245 -13.38 7.62 8.97
C GLU A 245 -14.70 6.98 8.50
N PRO A 246 -15.63 6.65 9.41
CA PRO A 246 -16.97 6.23 9.02
C PRO A 246 -17.69 7.32 8.22
N SER A 247 -18.67 6.93 7.42
CA SER A 247 -19.50 7.91 6.70
C SER A 247 -20.41 8.67 7.67
N GLU A 248 -20.70 9.94 7.38
CA GLU A 248 -21.64 10.73 8.17
C GLU A 248 -23.02 10.03 8.21
N GLY A 249 -23.61 9.94 9.40
CA GLY A 249 -24.87 9.22 9.60
C GLY A 249 -24.77 7.69 9.54
N ALA A 250 -23.56 7.12 9.53
CA ALA A 250 -23.41 5.66 9.58
C ALA A 250 -23.96 5.08 10.89
N GLU A 251 -24.82 4.07 10.77
CA GLU A 251 -25.44 3.34 11.88
C GLU A 251 -25.09 1.85 11.83
N GLY A 252 -25.21 1.17 12.97
CA GLY A 252 -24.91 -0.26 13.11
C GLY A 252 -23.52 -0.64 12.58
N GLU A 253 -23.46 -1.65 11.73
CA GLU A 253 -22.23 -2.11 11.06
C GLU A 253 -21.56 -1.03 10.20
N GLY A 254 -22.30 -0.02 9.72
CA GLY A 254 -21.73 1.07 8.94
C GLY A 254 -20.70 1.90 9.72
N LYS A 255 -20.81 1.97 11.06
CA LYS A 255 -19.83 2.65 11.93
C LYS A 255 -18.46 1.98 11.94
N LYS A 256 -18.39 0.74 11.48
CA LYS A 256 -17.19 -0.11 11.44
C LYS A 256 -16.56 -0.18 10.04
N VAL A 257 -17.14 0.55 9.07
CA VAL A 257 -16.63 0.66 7.70
C VAL A 257 -16.14 2.08 7.47
N PHE A 258 -14.85 2.20 7.17
CA PHE A 258 -14.13 3.43 7.04
C PHE A 258 -13.81 3.68 5.57
N PHE A 259 -13.90 4.94 5.15
CA PHE A 259 -13.56 5.36 3.78
C PHE A 259 -12.63 6.56 3.83
N PHE A 260 -11.81 6.73 2.80
CA PHE A 260 -10.90 7.86 2.75
C PHE A 260 -11.64 9.19 2.67
N ARG A 261 -11.08 10.18 3.34
CA ARG A 261 -11.47 11.57 3.36
C ARG A 261 -10.22 12.43 3.24
N ASN A 262 -10.46 13.70 2.90
CA ASN A 262 -9.41 14.69 2.74
C ASN A 262 -9.93 16.07 3.12
N ARG A 263 -9.01 16.98 3.40
CA ARG A 263 -9.28 18.40 3.62
C ARG A 263 -9.29 19.23 2.34
N ASN A 264 -9.00 18.61 1.20
CA ASN A 264 -8.87 19.29 -0.09
C ASN A 264 -10.23 19.59 -0.76
N GLY A 265 -11.34 19.23 -0.11
CA GLY A 265 -12.69 19.37 -0.68
C GLY A 265 -12.96 18.42 -1.85
N LEU A 266 -12.22 17.31 -1.96
CA LEU A 266 -12.32 16.37 -3.06
C LEU A 266 -13.18 15.16 -2.67
N GLY A 267 -14.17 14.81 -3.48
CA GLY A 267 -15.03 13.66 -3.23
C GLY A 267 -15.97 13.84 -2.03
N THR A 268 -16.19 12.78 -1.25
CA THR A 268 -17.08 12.80 -0.09
C THR A 268 -16.52 13.66 1.03
N PRO A 269 -17.28 14.64 1.57
CA PRO A 269 -16.78 15.50 2.64
C PRO A 269 -16.52 14.71 3.94
N PRO A 270 -15.57 15.17 4.77
CA PRO A 270 -15.39 14.63 6.11
C PRO A 270 -16.61 14.86 7.01
N MET A 271 -16.76 14.01 8.02
CA MET A 271 -17.72 14.18 9.11
C MET A 271 -17.53 15.53 9.79
N LYS A 272 -18.64 16.21 10.05
CA LYS A 272 -18.67 17.42 10.86
C LYS A 272 -18.41 17.05 12.32
N LEU A 273 -17.37 17.64 12.89
CA LEU A 273 -17.10 17.54 14.32
C LEU A 273 -18.00 18.56 15.03
N LYS A 274 -18.64 18.16 16.12
CA LYS A 274 -19.26 19.13 17.02
C LYS A 274 -18.12 19.87 17.73
N ALA A 275 -18.16 21.19 17.66
CA ALA A 275 -17.24 22.07 18.37
C ALA A 275 -17.41 21.93 19.89
#